data_AF-A0A8X6KM14-F1
#
_entry.id   AF-A0A8X6KM14-F1
#
_cell.length_a   1.000
_cell.length_b   1.000
_cell.length_c   1.000
_cell.angle_alpha   90.00
_cell.angle_beta   90.00
_cell.angle_gamma   90.00
#
_symmetry.space_group_name_H-M   'P 1'
#
loop_
_entity.id
_entity.type
_entity.pdbx_description
1 polymer ?
#
loop_
_entity_poly.entity_id
_entity_poly.type
_entity_poly.pdbx_seq_one_letter_code
_entity_poly.pdbx_strand_id
1 'polypeptide(L)'
;MLDWDMSGIGKGDGSDFTCEIFNGRSKVFDCDFGINKNCQAEYKSEADVLEVSVLNCPILHGDVKLKFQCSSRGVPKGYENCPFYFWFHTSFIKNNRFYVQRDYLDNPHKPKTWKVFREKLSIELLFSPPDDKQDIPLH
;
A
#
# COMPACT_ATOMS: atom_id res chain seq x y z
N MET A 1 -7.65 -1.97 -17.64
CA MET A 1 -8.69 -1.49 -16.71
C MET A 1 -8.67 -2.48 -15.56
N LEU A 2 -8.11 -2.09 -14.42
CA LEU A 2 -8.03 -2.92 -13.22
C LEU A 2 -9.08 -2.36 -12.26
N ASP A 3 -10.10 -3.15 -11.99
CA ASP A 3 -11.18 -2.78 -11.08
C ASP A 3 -10.67 -2.86 -9.64
N TRP A 4 -10.75 -1.76 -8.89
CA TRP A 4 -10.58 -1.76 -7.44
C TRP A 4 -11.97 -1.86 -6.77
N ASP A 5 -11.98 -2.22 -5.48
CA ASP A 5 -13.18 -2.20 -4.62
C ASP A 5 -12.87 -1.40 -3.35
N MET A 6 -12.51 -0.12 -3.52
CA MET A 6 -12.21 0.79 -2.41
C MET A 6 -13.46 1.12 -1.63
N SER A 7 -14.56 1.38 -2.36
CA SER A 7 -15.86 1.81 -1.84
C SER A 7 -16.41 0.89 -0.74
N GLY A 8 -16.02 -0.39 -0.75
CA GLY A 8 -16.41 -1.38 0.25
C GLY A 8 -15.57 -1.42 1.53
N ILE A 9 -14.47 -0.68 1.62
CA ILE A 9 -13.47 -0.81 2.68
C ILE A 9 -13.33 0.50 3.46
N GLY A 10 -13.52 0.43 4.78
CA GLY A 10 -13.33 1.59 5.66
C GLY A 10 -14.34 2.69 5.35
N LYS A 11 -13.85 3.91 5.12
CA LYS A 11 -14.68 5.03 4.66
C LYS A 11 -15.07 4.96 3.18
N GLY A 12 -14.47 4.05 2.42
CA GLY A 12 -14.76 3.88 0.99
C GLY A 12 -13.98 4.80 0.05
N ASP A 13 -13.12 5.67 0.59
CA ASP A 13 -12.37 6.68 -0.18
C ASP A 13 -10.86 6.68 0.12
N GLY A 14 -10.40 5.79 0.99
CA GLY A 14 -9.00 5.68 1.39
C GLY A 14 -8.53 6.70 2.43
N SER A 15 -9.35 7.69 2.79
CA SER A 15 -8.96 8.79 3.69
C SER A 15 -8.70 8.34 5.13
N ASP A 16 -9.07 7.12 5.48
CA ASP A 16 -8.85 6.50 6.78
C ASP A 16 -7.63 5.56 6.81
N PHE A 17 -6.86 5.50 5.72
CA PHE A 17 -5.68 4.66 5.59
C PHE A 17 -4.35 5.39 5.79
N THR A 18 -3.39 4.66 6.35
CA THR A 18 -1.97 5.02 6.33
C THR A 18 -1.16 3.83 5.82
N CYS A 19 0.01 4.09 5.25
CA CYS A 19 0.94 3.06 4.79
C CYS A 19 2.31 3.27 5.43
N GLU A 20 2.87 2.19 6.00
CA GLU A 20 4.22 2.12 6.49
C GLU A 20 5.06 1.25 5.55
N ILE A 21 6.24 1.72 5.18
CA ILE A 21 7.21 0.98 4.36
C ILE A 21 8.38 0.56 5.24
N PHE A 22 8.70 -0.72 5.19
CA PHE A 22 9.86 -1.29 5.84
C PHE A 22 10.85 -1.79 4.78
N ASN A 23 12.12 -1.49 4.96
CA ASN A 23 13.22 -2.11 4.22
C ASN A 23 13.90 -3.11 5.17
N GLY A 24 13.81 -4.40 4.85
CA GLY A 24 14.07 -5.48 5.79
C GLY A 24 13.17 -5.37 7.03
N ARG A 25 13.78 -5.24 8.21
CA ARG A 25 13.06 -5.15 9.49
C ARG A 25 12.82 -3.72 9.98
N SER A 26 13.38 -2.72 9.31
CA SER A 26 13.36 -1.33 9.75
C SER A 26 12.26 -0.55 9.04
N LYS A 27 11.44 0.19 9.81
CA LYS A 27 10.52 1.17 9.21
C LYS A 27 11.35 2.32 8.66
N VAL A 28 11.27 2.56 7.36
CA VAL A 28 12.04 3.61 6.67
C VAL A 28 11.18 4.77 6.21
N PHE A 29 9.86 4.56 6.13
CA PHE A 29 8.94 5.57 5.61
C PHE A 29 7.51 5.34 6.11
N ASP A 30 6.72 6.40 6.14
CA ASP A 30 5.27 6.34 6.31
C ASP A 30 4.57 7.48 5.57
N CYS A 31 3.34 7.21 5.13
CA CYS A 31 2.43 8.18 4.54
C CYS A 31 1.00 8.02 5.08
N ASP A 32 0.26 9.12 5.10
CA ASP A 32 -1.13 9.20 5.54
C ASP A 32 -1.97 9.76 4.39
N PHE A 33 -2.93 8.96 3.91
CA PHE A 33 -3.71 9.26 2.72
C PHE A 33 -4.79 10.31 3.01
N GLY A 34 -5.28 10.41 4.25
CA GLY A 34 -6.33 11.35 4.63
C GLY A 34 -5.83 12.79 4.73
N ILE A 35 -4.59 12.97 5.20
CA ILE A 35 -3.98 14.30 5.34
C ILE A 35 -2.87 14.58 4.31
N ASN A 36 -2.66 13.69 3.34
CA ASN A 36 -1.61 13.80 2.32
C ASN A 36 -0.20 13.96 2.93
N LYS A 37 0.08 13.25 4.03
CA LYS A 37 1.43 13.23 4.61
C LYS A 37 2.31 12.33 3.74
N ASN A 38 3.40 12.86 3.20
CA ASN A 38 4.34 12.15 2.33
C ASN A 38 3.67 11.44 1.13
N CYS A 39 2.51 11.90 0.70
CA CYS A 39 1.82 11.39 -0.48
C CYS A 39 0.81 12.41 -0.99
N GLN A 40 0.26 12.16 -2.17
CA GLN A 40 -0.99 12.76 -2.66
C GLN A 40 -1.94 11.62 -3.00
N ALA A 41 -3.06 11.53 -2.28
CA ALA A 41 -4.07 10.50 -2.48
C ALA A 41 -5.31 11.10 -3.14
N GLU A 42 -5.81 10.45 -4.20
CA GLU A 42 -7.00 10.84 -4.91
C GLU A 42 -7.88 9.62 -5.21
N TYR A 43 -9.12 9.65 -4.73
CA TYR A 43 -10.09 8.61 -5.00
C TYR A 43 -10.86 8.89 -6.30
N LYS A 44 -10.69 8.01 -7.28
CA LYS A 44 -11.35 8.03 -8.59
C LYS A 44 -12.65 7.21 -8.51
N SER A 45 -13.74 7.84 -8.07
CA SER A 45 -15.03 7.18 -7.81
C SER A 45 -15.62 6.43 -9.02
N GLU A 46 -15.40 6.92 -10.25
CA GLU A 46 -15.89 6.27 -11.47
C GLU A 46 -15.24 4.91 -11.72
N ALA A 47 -13.98 4.74 -11.31
CA ALA A 47 -13.21 3.51 -11.45
C ALA A 47 -13.14 2.69 -10.15
N ASP A 48 -13.65 3.25 -9.04
CA ASP A 48 -13.50 2.73 -7.67
C ASP A 48 -12.02 2.53 -7.26
N VAL A 49 -11.11 3.40 -7.74
CA VAL A 49 -9.65 3.29 -7.50
C VAL A 49 -9.15 4.42 -6.60
N LEU A 50 -8.29 4.11 -5.61
CA LEU A 50 -7.48 5.11 -4.92
C LEU A 50 -6.11 5.21 -5.59
N GLU A 51 -5.80 6.35 -6.19
CA GLU A 51 -4.46 6.64 -6.70
C GLU A 51 -3.66 7.34 -5.61
N VAL A 52 -2.46 6.83 -5.30
CA VAL A 52 -1.56 7.41 -4.30
C VAL A 52 -0.20 7.67 -4.91
N SER A 53 0.14 8.94 -5.10
CA SER A 53 1.49 9.37 -5.45
C SER A 53 2.33 9.48 -4.18
N VAL A 54 3.25 8.54 -3.96
CA VAL A 54 4.15 8.56 -2.79
C VAL A 54 5.24 9.61 -3.01
N LEU A 55 5.47 10.46 -2.00
CA LEU A 55 6.46 11.54 -2.04
C LEU A 55 7.58 11.26 -1.04
N ASN A 56 8.81 11.64 -1.36
CA ASN A 56 9.97 11.51 -0.45
C ASN A 56 10.26 10.07 0.01
N CYS A 57 9.91 9.08 -0.82
CA CYS A 57 10.22 7.67 -0.52
C CYS A 57 11.75 7.47 -0.64
N PRO A 58 12.44 6.91 0.38
CA PRO A 58 13.86 6.62 0.28
C PRO A 58 14.12 5.52 -0.75
N ILE A 59 15.37 5.40 -1.21
CA ILE A 59 15.78 4.29 -2.06
C ILE A 59 15.57 2.95 -1.32
N LEU A 60 14.81 2.05 -1.94
CA LEU A 60 14.51 0.73 -1.41
C LEU A 60 15.33 -0.34 -2.12
N HIS A 61 15.80 -1.34 -1.37
CA HIS A 61 16.57 -2.45 -1.92
C HIS A 61 16.27 -3.74 -1.15
N GLY A 62 16.33 -4.89 -1.83
CA GLY A 62 16.11 -6.18 -1.18
C GLY A 62 14.65 -6.42 -0.81
N ASP A 63 14.41 -6.97 0.38
CA ASP A 63 13.09 -7.26 0.92
C ASP A 63 12.39 -6.00 1.43
N VAL A 64 11.21 -5.70 0.88
CA VAL A 64 10.38 -4.56 1.26
C VAL A 64 9.03 -5.06 1.76
N LYS A 65 8.56 -4.53 2.89
CA LYS A 65 7.19 -4.71 3.38
C LYS A 65 6.41 -3.41 3.28
N LEU A 66 5.22 -3.48 2.70
CA LEU A 66 4.20 -2.43 2.84
C LEU A 66 3.14 -2.90 3.82
N LYS A 67 2.88 -2.09 4.85
CA LYS A 67 1.89 -2.37 5.88
C LYS A 67 0.85 -1.26 5.91
N PHE A 68 -0.41 -1.62 5.79
CA PHE A 68 -1.52 -0.67 5.73
C PHE A 68 -2.28 -0.67 7.04
N GLN A 69 -2.48 0.51 7.62
CA GLN A 69 -3.37 0.71 8.76
C GLN A 69 -4.66 1.37 8.29
N CYS A 70 -5.73 1.13 9.04
CA CYS A 70 -7.03 1.77 8.80
C CYS A 70 -7.63 2.16 10.15
N SER A 71 -8.13 3.40 10.24
CA SER A 71 -8.77 3.91 11.45
C SER A 71 -10.25 3.52 11.59
N SER A 72 -10.88 3.01 10.54
CA SER A 72 -12.27 2.53 10.59
C SER A 72 -12.41 1.24 11.37
N ARG A 73 -13.23 1.26 12.42
CA ARG A 73 -13.49 0.11 13.31
C ARG A 73 -14.11 -1.09 12.59
N GLY A 74 -14.77 -0.88 11.46
CA GLY A 74 -15.38 -1.93 10.64
C GLY A 74 -14.39 -2.74 9.79
N VAL A 75 -13.15 -2.28 9.67
CA VAL A 75 -12.11 -2.99 8.89
C VAL A 75 -11.43 -4.04 9.76
N PRO A 76 -11.49 -5.34 9.39
CA PRO A 76 -10.95 -6.41 10.22
C PRO A 76 -9.42 -6.32 10.26
N LYS A 77 -8.85 -6.55 11.44
CA LYS A 77 -7.41 -6.67 11.64
C LYS A 77 -7.04 -8.13 11.81
N GLY A 78 -5.91 -8.52 11.22
CA GLY A 78 -5.36 -9.87 11.34
C GLY A 78 -3.99 -9.85 12.00
N TYR A 79 -3.05 -10.57 11.39
CA TYR A 79 -1.66 -10.57 11.79
C TYR A 79 -1.07 -9.16 11.83
N GLU A 80 -0.06 -8.99 12.67
CA GLU A 80 0.60 -7.70 12.95
C GLU A 80 -0.33 -6.55 13.37
N ASN A 81 -1.56 -6.86 13.82
CA ASN A 81 -2.57 -5.89 14.26
C ASN A 81 -2.87 -4.81 13.19
N CYS A 82 -2.97 -5.22 11.93
CA CYS A 82 -3.29 -4.34 10.81
C CYS A 82 -4.33 -4.98 9.86
N PRO A 83 -5.04 -4.17 9.05
CA PRO A 83 -5.87 -4.65 7.96
C PRO A 83 -5.15 -5.62 7.03
N PHE A 84 -4.02 -5.21 6.43
CA PHE A 84 -3.25 -6.03 5.52
C PHE A 84 -1.83 -5.51 5.32
N TYR A 85 -0.97 -6.39 4.84
CA TYR A 85 0.40 -6.09 4.43
C TYR A 85 0.84 -7.08 3.35
N PHE A 86 1.98 -6.83 2.74
CA PHE A 86 2.65 -7.80 1.86
C PHE A 86 4.14 -7.51 1.78
N TRP A 87 4.90 -8.52 1.36
CA TRP A 87 6.31 -8.42 1.08
C TRP A 87 6.59 -8.58 -0.41
N PHE A 88 7.62 -7.91 -0.89
CA PHE A 88 8.21 -8.19 -2.20
C PHE A 88 9.72 -7.96 -2.14
N HIS A 89 10.46 -8.59 -3.05
CA HIS A 89 11.89 -8.35 -3.21
C HIS A 89 12.12 -7.49 -4.45
N THR A 90 12.90 -6.41 -4.34
CA THR A 90 13.07 -5.43 -5.43
C THR A 90 13.68 -6.03 -6.70
N SER A 91 14.46 -7.12 -6.59
CA SER A 91 15.04 -7.81 -7.76
C SER A 91 14.01 -8.55 -8.63
N PHE A 92 12.77 -8.74 -8.14
CA PHE A 92 11.71 -9.40 -8.91
C PHE A 92 10.77 -8.41 -9.62
N ILE A 93 11.01 -7.11 -9.46
CA ILE A 93 10.24 -6.07 -10.16
C ILE A 93 10.57 -6.11 -11.66
N LYS A 94 9.53 -6.17 -12.48
CA LYS A 94 9.63 -6.18 -13.95
C LYS A 94 8.80 -5.03 -14.50
N ASN A 95 9.30 -4.37 -15.55
CA ASN A 95 8.62 -3.25 -16.20
C ASN A 95 8.17 -2.15 -15.22
N ASN A 96 8.95 -1.91 -14.16
CA ASN A 96 8.66 -0.92 -13.12
C ASN A 96 7.31 -1.11 -12.43
N ARG A 97 6.79 -2.34 -12.40
CA ARG A 97 5.47 -2.67 -11.87
C ARG A 97 5.53 -3.86 -10.93
N PHE A 98 4.73 -3.79 -9.87
CA PHE A 98 4.41 -4.93 -9.00
C PHE A 98 2.91 -4.96 -8.79
N TYR A 99 2.28 -6.09 -9.09
CA TYR A 99 0.85 -6.28 -8.93
C TYR A 99 0.59 -7.42 -7.94
N VAL A 100 -0.26 -7.16 -6.95
CA VAL A 100 -0.61 -8.13 -5.92
C VAL A 100 -2.13 -8.17 -5.74
N GLN A 101 -2.71 -9.36 -5.87
CA GLN A 101 -4.14 -9.60 -5.69
C GLN A 101 -4.45 -9.92 -4.23
N ARG A 102 -5.73 -9.80 -3.84
CA ARG A 102 -6.26 -10.14 -2.49
C ARG A 102 -5.67 -11.40 -1.89
N ASP A 103 -5.57 -12.47 -2.69
CA ASP A 103 -5.15 -13.79 -2.22
C ASP A 103 -3.66 -13.87 -1.85
N TYR A 104 -2.86 -12.89 -2.29
CA TYR A 104 -1.45 -12.73 -1.95
C TYR A 104 -1.20 -11.64 -0.90
N LEU A 105 -2.26 -10.95 -0.45
CA LEU A 105 -2.17 -10.02 0.67
C LEU A 105 -2.30 -10.79 2.00
N ASP A 106 -1.40 -10.50 2.94
CA ASP A 106 -1.50 -11.04 4.29
C ASP A 106 -2.71 -10.44 5.01
N ASN A 107 -3.57 -11.32 5.54
CA ASN A 107 -4.91 -11.09 6.09
C ASN A 107 -6.08 -11.19 5.08
N PRO A 108 -6.13 -10.47 3.94
CA PRO A 108 -7.20 -10.61 2.95
C PRO A 108 -7.30 -11.99 2.29
N HIS A 109 -6.21 -12.77 2.25
CA HIS A 109 -6.23 -14.16 1.78
C HIS A 109 -7.15 -15.07 2.61
N LYS A 110 -7.58 -14.65 3.81
CA LYS A 110 -8.42 -15.45 4.70
C LYS A 110 -9.90 -15.27 4.36
N PRO A 111 -10.65 -16.36 4.08
CA PRO A 111 -12.07 -16.30 3.73
C PRO A 111 -12.96 -15.51 4.69
N LYS A 112 -12.65 -15.54 5.99
CA LYS A 112 -13.38 -14.80 7.03
C LYS A 112 -13.39 -13.27 6.83
N THR A 113 -12.51 -12.74 5.98
CA THR A 113 -12.37 -11.30 5.72
C THR A 113 -13.07 -10.83 4.45
N TRP A 114 -13.57 -11.76 3.61
CA TRP A 114 -14.06 -11.44 2.25
C TRP A 114 -15.36 -10.66 2.19
N LYS A 115 -16.08 -10.53 3.32
CA LYS A 115 -17.19 -9.57 3.43
C LYS A 115 -16.72 -8.11 3.32
N VAL A 116 -15.47 -7.84 3.67
CA VAL A 116 -14.83 -6.52 3.60
C VAL A 116 -13.84 -6.48 2.44
N PHE A 117 -12.88 -7.40 2.41
CA PHE A 117 -11.89 -7.48 1.33
C PHE A 117 -12.40 -8.35 0.18
N ARG A 118 -13.15 -7.74 -0.75
CA ARG A 118 -13.82 -8.46 -1.84
C ARG A 118 -12.83 -8.91 -2.92
N GLU A 119 -13.31 -9.75 -3.83
CA GLU A 119 -12.49 -10.48 -4.82
C GLU A 119 -11.62 -9.58 -5.69
N LYS A 120 -12.08 -8.37 -6.03
CA LYS A 120 -11.37 -7.43 -6.88
C LYS A 120 -10.27 -6.61 -6.17
N LEU A 121 -10.16 -6.72 -4.84
CA LEU A 121 -9.10 -6.04 -4.10
C LEU A 121 -7.74 -6.44 -4.66
N SER A 122 -6.96 -5.45 -5.07
CA SER A 122 -5.60 -5.62 -5.55
C SER A 122 -4.79 -4.35 -5.29
N ILE A 123 -3.48 -4.41 -5.39
CA ILE A 123 -2.58 -3.26 -5.28
C ILE A 123 -1.61 -3.31 -6.44
N GLU A 124 -1.47 -2.20 -7.15
CA GLU A 124 -0.43 -2.00 -8.15
C GLU A 124 0.57 -0.96 -7.63
N LEU A 125 1.85 -1.31 -7.63
CA LEU A 125 2.95 -0.40 -7.34
C LEU A 125 3.66 -0.04 -8.64
N LEU A 126 3.90 1.26 -8.82
CA LEU A 126 4.68 1.82 -9.91
C LEU A 126 6.01 2.34 -9.34
N PHE A 127 7.12 1.91 -9.93
CA PHE A 127 8.46 2.26 -9.47
C PHE A 127 9.13 3.24 -10.43
N SER A 128 9.84 4.22 -9.89
CA SER A 128 10.86 4.95 -10.65
C SER A 128 12.23 4.31 -10.41
N PRO A 129 13.16 4.41 -11.36
CA PRO A 129 14.57 4.16 -11.09
C PRO A 129 15.04 5.04 -9.90
N PRO A 130 16.01 4.56 -9.09
CA PRO A 130 16.62 5.39 -8.06
C PRO A 130 17.26 6.64 -8.69
N ASP A 131 17.12 7.79 -8.03
CA ASP A 131 17.85 9.01 -8.39
C ASP A 131 19.08 9.09 -7.49
N ASP A 132 20.27 8.91 -8.09
CA ASP A 132 21.58 8.87 -7.42
C ASP A 132 21.89 10.15 -6.61
N LYS A 133 21.07 11.21 -6.74
CA LYS A 133 21.22 12.47 -6.00
C LYS A 133 20.61 12.47 -4.59
N GLN A 134 19.84 11.46 -4.21
CA GLN A 134 19.20 11.38 -2.88
C GLN A 134 20.09 10.74 -1.79
N ASP A 135 21.26 10.20 -2.16
CA ASP A 135 22.21 9.56 -1.25
C ASP A 135 23.21 10.54 -0.59
N ILE A 136 23.03 11.86 -0.73
CA ILE A 136 23.92 12.82 -0.05
C ILE A 136 23.52 12.88 1.44
N PRO A 137 24.37 12.44 2.37
CA PRO A 137 24.11 12.60 3.79
C PRO A 137 24.08 14.10 4.10
N LEU A 138 23.00 14.58 4.70
CA LEU A 138 22.99 15.89 5.34
C LEU A 138 23.95 15.79 6.55
N HIS A 139 25.15 16.33 6.39
CA HIS A 139 26.14 16.52 7.46
C HIS A 139 25.68 17.57 8.46
#